data_AF-A0A6H3FEJ9-F1
#
_entry.id   AF-A0A6H3FEJ9-F1
#
_cell.length_a   1.000
_cell.length_b   1.000
_cell.length_c   1.000
_cell.angle_alpha   90.00
_cell.angle_beta   90.00
_cell.angle_gamma   90.00
#
_symmetry.space_group_name_H-M   'P 1'
#
loop_
_entity.id
_entity.type
_entity.pdbx_description
1 polymer ?
#
loop_
_entity_poly.entity_id
_entity_poly.type
_entity_poly.pdbx_seq_one_letter_code
_entity_poly.pdbx_strand_id
1 'polypeptide(L)'
;MTEHSHEGRTPRRNPEQRDARPRRPLREVVSDLDHDILRLLLRRHNLLTRMRGDKPRLEPAEEKFLRESWEAAAARVSRDPRLTGHFFSLMQEVVFQPRPVAPDAQENGADQRPEPPRTAFNLAPPARPVKLDCTAPLACRVTRAWLFLAATSGRPLCLAPCLMNDPIVDCVQMLTQAGAALTRTDDGVLAREAAPLGTPDKVLHAGDSAWNFFLLLGHYLGRPSRVKITGGSGLKLADFTTLRHVLPALGARMVHAVPKSTGLPVRLECSGLLPDAFTLPADVPVELAEALLLAAPGYERPLLVDLSAHPDQATALARVLPVLRAAGAAVQADGGRVRVTPGPLNFPESPELPLEPELAVFLLALPLALGGSARLTGLWPRWPAAVAGWDLLQALGLDLRQDTRKEHGEIVAQNAVPVHVFDLAALPVHFPADWAALPLALAACAALRGGEVRLPALSGGVDPAEVESFLRAAGCDLRDDGRLCKKEQYGQETPWNAPSPVWALGLALAACARPHRKLGNPGVMTELYPAFWALYNSLPEPALRRQPPPAATPEAPRRRRIHTASVAVPPELPPDEEW
;
A
#
# COMPACT_ATOMS: atom_id res chain seq x y z
N MET A 1 89.12 -11.27 -47.52
CA MET A 1 87.94 -10.48 -47.10
C MET A 1 86.77 -11.43 -47.19
N THR A 2 86.46 -12.10 -46.09
CA THR A 2 85.47 -13.18 -46.03
C THR A 2 85.05 -13.39 -44.58
N GLU A 3 83.75 -13.59 -44.41
CA GLU A 3 82.97 -13.71 -43.19
C GLU A 3 83.28 -14.96 -42.37
N HIS A 4 83.01 -14.93 -41.07
CA HIS A 4 82.11 -15.89 -40.42
C HIS A 4 81.63 -15.41 -39.04
N SER A 5 80.36 -15.73 -38.80
CA SER A 5 79.45 -15.27 -37.76
C SER A 5 79.75 -15.83 -36.36
N HIS A 6 79.37 -15.09 -35.32
CA HIS A 6 78.76 -15.69 -34.14
C HIS A 6 77.75 -14.75 -33.47
N GLU A 7 76.52 -15.22 -33.39
CA GLU A 7 75.34 -14.58 -32.81
C GLU A 7 75.53 -14.23 -31.32
N GLY A 8 75.34 -12.95 -30.99
CA GLY A 8 75.21 -12.48 -29.61
C GLY A 8 73.81 -12.75 -29.09
N ARG A 9 73.71 -13.61 -28.06
CA ARG A 9 72.49 -13.89 -27.30
C ARG A 9 71.82 -12.61 -26.79
N THR A 10 70.55 -12.44 -27.11
CA THR A 10 69.63 -11.50 -26.47
C THR A 10 69.50 -11.82 -24.97
N PRO A 11 69.54 -10.81 -24.08
CA PRO A 11 69.35 -11.05 -22.66
C PRO A 11 67.89 -11.47 -22.39
N ARG A 12 67.75 -12.59 -21.68
CA ARG A 12 66.46 -13.15 -21.22
C ARG A 12 65.67 -12.07 -20.47
N ARG A 13 64.47 -11.74 -20.95
CA ARG A 13 63.45 -11.01 -20.21
C ARG A 13 63.15 -11.79 -18.91
N ASN A 14 63.35 -11.15 -17.76
CA ASN A 14 62.89 -11.66 -16.47
C ASN A 14 61.35 -11.90 -16.52
N PRO A 15 60.84 -13.09 -16.16
CA PRO A 15 59.40 -13.36 -16.12
C PRO A 15 58.67 -12.74 -14.91
N GLU A 16 59.37 -12.00 -14.06
CA GLU A 16 58.85 -11.53 -12.75
C GLU A 16 58.26 -10.12 -12.75
N GLN A 17 58.06 -9.51 -13.93
CA GLN A 17 57.20 -8.33 -14.06
C GLN A 17 55.85 -8.75 -14.67
N ARG A 18 55.15 -9.66 -13.98
CA ARG A 18 53.70 -9.70 -14.12
C ARG A 18 53.16 -8.54 -13.30
N ASP A 19 52.64 -7.53 -14.00
CA ASP A 19 51.81 -6.45 -13.46
C ASP A 19 50.97 -6.96 -12.28
N ALA A 20 51.41 -6.63 -11.06
CA ALA A 20 50.59 -6.79 -9.87
C ALA A 20 49.52 -5.72 -9.95
N ARG A 21 48.48 -5.96 -10.78
CA ARG A 21 47.26 -5.15 -10.76
C ARG A 21 46.83 -5.07 -9.29
N PRO A 22 46.63 -3.86 -8.74
CA PRO A 22 46.25 -3.71 -7.35
C PRO A 22 45.01 -4.58 -7.10
N ARG A 23 45.10 -5.46 -6.10
CA ARG A 23 43.98 -6.34 -5.73
C ARG A 23 42.78 -5.45 -5.45
N ARG A 24 41.71 -5.64 -6.22
CA ARG A 24 40.45 -4.90 -6.01
C ARG A 24 40.02 -5.05 -4.54
N PRO A 25 39.60 -3.96 -3.89
CA PRO A 25 39.01 -4.04 -2.56
C PRO A 25 37.89 -5.08 -2.50
N LEU A 26 37.86 -5.91 -1.46
CA LEU A 26 36.84 -6.97 -1.33
C LEU A 26 35.40 -6.41 -1.42
N ARG A 27 35.17 -5.18 -0.94
CA ARG A 27 33.88 -4.49 -1.07
C ARG A 27 33.42 -4.31 -2.51
N GLU A 28 34.35 -4.07 -3.44
CA GLU A 28 34.02 -3.94 -4.87
C GLU A 28 33.69 -5.31 -5.46
N VAL A 29 34.41 -6.36 -5.04
CA VAL A 29 34.13 -7.74 -5.47
C VAL A 29 32.75 -8.19 -4.97
N VAL A 30 32.40 -7.91 -3.71
CA VAL A 30 31.06 -8.18 -3.17
C VAL A 30 30.00 -7.39 -3.93
N SER A 31 30.25 -6.10 -4.19
CA SER A 31 29.35 -5.29 -5.00
C SER A 31 29.13 -5.91 -6.38
N ASP A 32 30.19 -6.35 -7.07
CA ASP A 32 30.08 -7.02 -8.37
C ASP A 32 29.22 -8.31 -8.27
N LEU A 33 29.40 -9.10 -7.21
CA LEU A 33 28.58 -10.28 -6.94
C LEU A 33 27.10 -9.93 -6.72
N ASP A 34 26.80 -8.86 -5.98
CA ASP A 34 25.43 -8.41 -5.75
C ASP A 34 24.74 -8.01 -7.07
N HIS A 35 25.47 -7.37 -7.99
CA HIS A 35 24.96 -7.08 -9.34
C HIS A 35 24.65 -8.36 -10.12
N ASP A 36 25.51 -9.37 -10.04
CA ASP A 36 25.29 -10.66 -10.70
C ASP A 36 24.11 -11.44 -10.08
N ILE A 37 23.95 -11.39 -8.75
CA ILE A 37 22.77 -11.94 -8.06
C ILE A 37 21.49 -11.26 -8.59
N LEU A 38 21.46 -9.92 -8.67
CA LEU A 38 20.30 -9.18 -9.20
C LEU A 38 20.00 -9.57 -10.66
N ARG A 39 21.02 -9.76 -11.50
CA ARG A 39 20.85 -10.23 -12.88
C ARG A 39 20.25 -11.64 -12.94
N LEU A 40 20.70 -12.54 -12.08
CA LEU A 40 20.16 -13.90 -11.99
C LEU A 40 18.70 -13.91 -11.49
N LEU A 41 18.38 -13.08 -10.50
CA LEU A 41 17.02 -12.93 -10.01
C LEU A 41 16.08 -12.38 -11.08
N LEU A 42 16.50 -11.36 -11.83
CA LEU A 42 15.74 -10.81 -12.95
C LEU A 42 15.54 -11.86 -14.06
N ARG A 43 16.59 -12.64 -14.38
CA ARG A 43 16.48 -13.75 -15.35
C ARG A 43 15.47 -14.80 -14.89
N ARG A 44 15.49 -15.17 -13.60
CA ARG A 44 14.51 -16.09 -12.99
C ARG A 44 13.10 -15.52 -13.11
N HIS A 45 12.89 -14.26 -12.72
CA HIS A 45 11.59 -13.59 -12.82
C HIS A 45 11.03 -13.65 -14.26
N ASN A 46 11.83 -13.31 -15.26
CA ASN A 46 11.41 -13.37 -16.67
C ASN A 46 11.09 -14.79 -17.17
N LEU A 47 11.72 -15.83 -16.61
CA LEU A 47 11.34 -17.22 -16.89
C LEU A 47 9.99 -17.55 -16.27
N LEU A 48 9.74 -17.14 -15.02
CA LEU A 48 8.47 -17.36 -14.34
C LEU A 48 7.32 -16.63 -15.02
N THR A 49 7.52 -15.39 -15.46
CA THR A 49 6.52 -14.65 -16.25
C THR A 49 6.17 -15.38 -17.55
N ARG A 50 7.17 -15.96 -18.23
CA ARG A 50 6.93 -16.79 -19.43
C ARG A 50 6.22 -18.11 -19.13
N MET A 51 6.56 -18.78 -18.03
CA MET A 51 5.88 -20.00 -17.60
C MET A 51 4.40 -19.73 -17.27
N ARG A 52 4.13 -18.61 -16.61
CA ARG A 52 2.78 -18.18 -16.22
C ARG A 52 1.92 -17.76 -17.43
N GLY A 53 2.54 -17.11 -18.43
CA GLY A 53 1.83 -16.48 -19.53
C GLY A 53 0.82 -15.44 -19.04
N ASP A 54 -0.36 -15.42 -19.64
CA ASP A 54 -1.44 -14.47 -19.31
C ASP A 54 -2.17 -14.79 -18.00
N LYS A 55 -1.92 -15.96 -17.41
CA LYS A 55 -2.52 -16.34 -16.13
C LYS A 55 -2.07 -15.36 -15.05
N PRO A 56 -2.83 -15.13 -13.98
CA PRO A 56 -2.39 -14.25 -12.89
C PRO A 56 -1.33 -14.88 -11.98
N ARG A 57 -1.25 -16.22 -11.92
CA ARG A 57 -0.33 -16.98 -11.05
C ARG A 57 0.16 -18.24 -11.77
N LEU A 58 1.30 -18.76 -11.34
CA LEU A 58 1.79 -20.08 -11.77
C LEU A 58 0.80 -21.16 -11.33
N GLU A 59 0.81 -22.28 -12.04
CA GLU A 59 0.01 -23.43 -11.62
C GLU A 59 0.51 -23.97 -10.27
N PRO A 60 -0.37 -24.37 -9.34
CA PRO A 60 0.05 -24.83 -8.02
C PRO A 60 1.06 -25.99 -8.04
N ALA A 61 0.99 -26.84 -9.06
CA ALA A 61 1.92 -27.95 -9.26
C ALA A 61 3.33 -27.47 -9.65
N GLU A 62 3.42 -26.46 -10.53
CA GLU A 62 4.69 -25.88 -10.97
C GLU A 62 5.37 -25.13 -9.82
N GLU A 63 4.61 -24.33 -9.07
CA GLU A 63 5.13 -23.60 -7.91
C GLU A 63 5.63 -24.57 -6.83
N LYS A 64 4.88 -25.66 -6.58
CA LYS A 64 5.29 -26.71 -5.65
C LYS A 64 6.59 -27.37 -6.11
N PHE A 65 6.70 -27.73 -7.39
CA PHE A 65 7.93 -28.32 -7.95
C PHE A 65 9.14 -27.39 -7.80
N LEU A 66 8.99 -26.12 -8.15
CA LEU A 66 10.05 -25.11 -8.01
C LEU A 66 10.51 -24.96 -6.56
N ARG A 67 9.57 -24.98 -5.61
CA ARG A 67 9.88 -24.90 -4.18
C ARG A 67 10.63 -26.13 -3.69
N GLU A 68 10.15 -27.34 -4.01
CA GLU A 68 10.81 -28.58 -3.59
C GLU A 68 12.23 -28.69 -4.18
N SER A 69 12.40 -28.30 -5.45
CA SER A 69 13.72 -28.21 -6.09
C SER A 69 14.64 -27.22 -5.39
N TRP A 70 14.13 -26.03 -5.05
CA TRP A 70 14.87 -25.02 -4.30
C TRP A 70 15.28 -25.53 -2.91
N GLU A 71 14.36 -26.12 -2.15
CA GLU A 71 14.62 -26.63 -0.80
C GLU A 71 15.69 -27.73 -0.82
N ALA A 72 15.65 -28.64 -1.80
CA ALA A 72 16.65 -29.68 -1.97
C ALA A 72 18.05 -29.14 -2.27
N ALA A 73 18.14 -28.06 -3.07
CA ALA A 73 19.40 -27.38 -3.35
C ALA A 73 19.89 -26.59 -2.13
N ALA A 74 19.01 -25.83 -1.48
CA ALA A 74 19.34 -24.97 -0.35
C ALA A 74 19.79 -25.75 0.88
N ALA A 75 19.25 -26.96 1.11
CA ALA A 75 19.66 -27.85 2.19
C ALA A 75 21.15 -28.26 2.14
N ARG A 76 21.81 -28.13 0.98
CA ARG A 76 23.25 -28.43 0.83
C ARG A 76 24.15 -27.29 1.33
N VAL A 77 23.61 -26.07 1.42
CA VAL A 77 24.39 -24.84 1.70
C VAL A 77 23.92 -24.09 2.94
N SER A 78 22.70 -24.35 3.42
CA SER A 78 22.16 -23.77 4.64
C SER A 78 21.47 -24.81 5.50
N ARG A 79 21.67 -24.71 6.82
CA ARG A 79 20.97 -25.52 7.83
C ARG A 79 19.71 -24.85 8.36
N ASP A 80 19.39 -23.63 7.92
CA ASP A 80 18.19 -22.91 8.33
C ASP A 80 17.11 -23.03 7.24
N PRO A 81 16.16 -23.97 7.38
CA PRO A 81 15.11 -24.14 6.41
C PRO A 81 14.02 -23.05 6.48
N ARG A 82 13.97 -22.24 7.54
CA ARG A 82 13.03 -21.11 7.62
C ARG A 82 13.55 -19.97 6.76
N LEU A 83 14.82 -19.61 6.93
CA LEU A 83 15.46 -18.56 6.14
C LEU A 83 15.46 -18.87 4.64
N THR A 84 15.78 -20.11 4.25
CA THR A 84 15.79 -20.49 2.83
C THR A 84 14.39 -20.52 2.22
N GLY A 85 13.37 -20.90 3.00
CA GLY A 85 11.97 -20.81 2.58
C GLY A 85 11.47 -19.36 2.45
N HIS A 86 11.86 -18.48 3.38
CA HIS A 86 11.58 -17.05 3.28
C HIS A 86 12.26 -16.44 2.06
N PHE A 87 13.53 -16.76 1.81
CA PHE A 87 14.24 -16.27 0.62
C PHE A 87 13.58 -16.73 -0.69
N PHE A 88 13.12 -17.99 -0.77
CA PHE A 88 12.33 -18.45 -1.92
C PHE A 88 11.07 -17.60 -2.13
N SER A 89 10.34 -17.35 -1.05
CA SER A 89 9.11 -16.56 -1.08
C SER A 89 9.40 -15.12 -1.53
N LEU A 90 10.44 -14.49 -0.98
CA LEU A 90 10.90 -13.16 -1.40
C LEU A 90 11.25 -13.14 -2.89
N MET A 91 12.08 -14.07 -3.38
CA MET A 91 12.42 -14.15 -4.80
C MET A 91 11.21 -14.38 -5.72
N GLN A 92 10.13 -14.97 -5.21
CA GLN A 92 8.90 -15.22 -5.95
C GLN A 92 8.00 -13.97 -6.01
N GLU A 93 7.96 -13.19 -4.93
CA GLU A 93 7.11 -11.99 -4.79
C GLU A 93 7.79 -10.69 -5.26
N VAL A 94 9.12 -10.67 -5.39
CA VAL A 94 9.85 -9.47 -5.86
C VAL A 94 9.34 -9.07 -7.24
N VAL A 95 8.86 -7.83 -7.31
CA VAL A 95 8.47 -7.18 -8.57
C VAL A 95 9.69 -6.49 -9.14
N PHE A 96 10.16 -6.98 -10.28
CA PHE A 96 11.21 -6.32 -11.03
C PHE A 96 10.61 -5.26 -11.94
N GLN A 97 11.33 -4.17 -12.12
CA GLN A 97 10.99 -3.23 -13.18
C GLN A 97 11.11 -3.94 -14.54
N PRO A 98 10.23 -3.65 -15.51
CA PRO A 98 10.37 -4.18 -16.87
C PRO A 98 11.78 -3.87 -17.38
N ARG A 99 12.40 -4.82 -18.09
CA ARG A 99 13.73 -4.61 -18.66
C ARG A 99 13.74 -3.31 -19.48
N PRO A 100 14.71 -2.40 -19.27
CA PRO A 100 15.16 -1.56 -20.38
C PRO A 100 15.57 -2.52 -21.48
N VAL A 101 15.04 -2.34 -22.70
CA VAL A 101 15.49 -3.14 -23.84
C VAL A 101 16.98 -2.85 -24.01
N ALA A 102 17.82 -3.81 -23.65
CA ALA A 102 19.25 -3.67 -23.84
C ALA A 102 19.52 -3.51 -25.35
N PRO A 103 20.47 -2.67 -25.77
CA PRO A 103 20.91 -2.61 -27.16
C PRO A 103 21.42 -3.96 -27.68
N ASP A 104 21.75 -4.90 -26.78
CA ASP A 104 22.28 -6.23 -27.11
C ASP A 104 21.17 -7.29 -27.30
N ALA A 105 19.89 -6.90 -27.33
CA ALA A 105 18.76 -7.78 -27.67
C ALA A 105 18.69 -8.07 -29.19
N GLN A 106 19.84 -8.37 -29.81
CA GLN A 106 19.94 -8.77 -31.22
C GLN A 106 19.92 -10.30 -31.42
N GLU A 107 19.83 -11.10 -30.35
CA GLU A 107 19.83 -12.56 -30.48
C GLU A 107 18.48 -13.20 -30.84
N ASN A 108 17.37 -12.46 -30.85
CA ASN A 108 16.10 -12.97 -31.35
C ASN A 108 15.51 -11.94 -32.31
N GLY A 109 15.54 -12.24 -33.61
CA GLY A 109 15.19 -11.34 -34.72
C GLY A 109 13.73 -10.84 -34.75
N ALA A 110 13.30 -10.12 -33.72
CA ALA A 110 12.11 -9.29 -33.72
C ALA A 110 12.55 -7.83 -33.65
N ASP A 111 12.14 -7.03 -34.63
CA ASP A 111 12.29 -5.57 -34.72
C ASP A 111 11.61 -4.84 -33.54
N GLN A 112 12.12 -5.01 -32.33
CA GLN A 112 11.71 -4.23 -31.16
C GLN A 112 12.65 -3.04 -31.04
N ARG A 113 12.22 -1.90 -31.58
CA ARG A 113 12.88 -0.61 -31.32
C ARG A 113 13.14 -0.48 -29.81
N PRO A 114 14.36 -0.12 -29.37
CA PRO A 114 14.62 0.08 -27.96
C PRO A 114 13.74 1.21 -27.43
N GLU A 115 12.78 0.88 -26.55
CA GLU A 115 12.07 1.91 -25.79
C GLU A 115 13.08 2.68 -24.95
N PRO A 116 12.99 4.03 -24.87
CA PRO A 116 13.91 4.81 -24.07
C PRO A 116 13.85 4.36 -22.59
N PRO A 117 14.98 4.35 -21.87
CA PRO A 117 14.99 4.00 -20.45
C PRO A 117 13.99 4.90 -19.72
N ARG A 118 13.03 4.28 -19.01
CA ARG A 118 12.01 5.03 -18.27
C ARG A 118 12.71 5.99 -17.32
N THR A 119 12.46 7.28 -17.55
CA THR A 119 12.95 8.36 -16.70
C THR A 119 12.18 8.31 -15.39
N ALA A 120 12.91 8.33 -14.27
CA ALA A 120 12.27 8.39 -12.96
C ALA A 120 11.29 9.56 -12.86
N PHE A 121 10.23 9.37 -12.07
CA PHE A 121 9.21 10.38 -11.87
C PHE A 121 9.84 11.59 -11.19
N ASN A 122 9.80 12.73 -11.87
CA ASN A 122 10.49 13.94 -11.45
C ASN A 122 9.57 14.82 -10.59
N LEU A 123 9.89 14.96 -9.31
CA LEU A 123 9.18 15.80 -8.37
C LEU A 123 9.73 17.22 -8.43
N ALA A 124 9.04 18.11 -9.15
CA ALA A 124 9.42 19.51 -9.30
C ALA A 124 8.19 20.42 -9.19
N PRO A 125 7.60 20.54 -7.99
CA PRO A 125 6.48 21.46 -7.78
C PRO A 125 6.96 22.91 -7.95
N PRO A 126 6.10 23.83 -8.39
CA PRO A 126 6.48 25.23 -8.52
C PRO A 126 6.78 25.85 -7.15
N ALA A 127 7.81 26.68 -7.09
CA ALA A 127 8.17 27.46 -5.90
C ALA A 127 7.24 28.68 -5.73
N ARG A 128 5.93 28.43 -5.51
CA ARG A 128 4.91 29.45 -5.28
C ARG A 128 4.04 29.05 -4.08
N PRO A 129 3.49 30.03 -3.32
CA PRO A 129 2.53 29.75 -2.26
C PRO A 129 1.40 28.86 -2.76
N VAL A 130 1.10 27.79 -2.01
CA VAL A 130 0.01 26.87 -2.34
C VAL A 130 -1.34 27.54 -2.09
N LYS A 131 -2.32 27.22 -2.93
CA LYS A 131 -3.73 27.54 -2.69
C LYS A 131 -4.54 26.32 -3.11
N LEU A 132 -4.51 25.33 -2.22
CA LEU A 132 -5.24 24.09 -2.38
C LEU A 132 -6.69 24.31 -1.90
N ASP A 133 -7.64 23.97 -2.75
CA ASP A 133 -9.07 23.94 -2.42
C ASP A 133 -9.68 22.70 -3.07
N CYS A 134 -9.99 21.68 -2.26
CA CYS A 134 -10.56 20.44 -2.76
C CYS A 134 -11.44 19.73 -1.73
N THR A 135 -12.31 18.85 -2.24
CA THR A 135 -12.94 17.83 -1.41
C THR A 135 -11.88 16.86 -0.92
N ALA A 136 -11.88 16.62 0.38
CA ALA A 136 -10.89 15.75 0.96
C ALA A 136 -11.11 14.28 0.57
N PRO A 137 -10.02 13.52 0.41
CA PRO A 137 -10.06 12.07 0.42
C PRO A 137 -10.78 11.53 1.66
N LEU A 138 -11.72 10.61 1.45
CA LEU A 138 -12.53 10.02 2.52
C LEU A 138 -11.86 8.75 3.07
N ALA A 139 -12.08 8.49 4.36
CA ALA A 139 -11.41 7.44 5.12
C ALA A 139 -11.60 6.04 4.52
N CYS A 140 -10.49 5.39 4.17
CA CYS A 140 -10.45 4.07 3.58
C CYS A 140 -10.97 2.99 4.54
N ARG A 141 -10.60 3.08 5.83
CA ARG A 141 -11.02 2.10 6.84
C ARG A 141 -12.54 2.19 7.11
N VAL A 142 -13.10 3.39 7.23
CA VAL A 142 -14.54 3.59 7.45
C VAL A 142 -15.37 3.15 6.23
N THR A 143 -14.91 3.48 5.02
CA THR A 143 -15.57 3.07 3.77
C THR A 143 -15.73 1.55 3.72
N ARG A 144 -14.64 0.82 3.95
CA ARG A 144 -14.64 -0.65 3.97
C ARG A 144 -15.46 -1.25 5.13
N ALA A 145 -15.55 -0.59 6.29
CA ALA A 145 -16.45 -1.01 7.37
C ALA A 145 -17.92 -0.99 6.92
N TRP A 146 -18.36 0.10 6.26
CA TRP A 146 -19.70 0.20 5.70
C TRP A 146 -19.97 -0.85 4.61
N LEU A 147 -19.01 -1.06 3.69
CA LEU A 147 -19.13 -2.11 2.67
C LEU A 147 -19.25 -3.51 3.28
N PHE A 148 -18.49 -3.77 4.35
CA PHE A 148 -18.57 -5.03 5.07
C PHE A 148 -19.92 -5.21 5.78
N LEU A 149 -20.44 -4.18 6.46
CA LEU A 149 -21.77 -4.24 7.08
C LEU A 149 -22.86 -4.45 6.02
N ALA A 150 -22.79 -3.76 4.88
CA ALA A 150 -23.74 -3.96 3.79
C ALA A 150 -23.69 -5.38 3.22
N ALA A 151 -22.49 -5.91 2.97
CA ALA A 151 -22.31 -7.28 2.50
C ALA A 151 -22.85 -8.31 3.50
N THR A 152 -22.48 -8.20 4.77
CA THR A 152 -22.83 -9.17 5.81
C THR A 152 -24.30 -9.11 6.24
N SER A 153 -24.97 -7.98 6.06
CA SER A 153 -26.41 -7.84 6.34
C SER A 153 -27.31 -7.96 5.11
N GLY A 154 -26.74 -7.93 3.89
CA GLY A 154 -27.49 -7.93 2.64
C GLY A 154 -28.25 -6.63 2.37
N ARG A 155 -28.00 -5.58 3.13
CA ARG A 155 -28.70 -4.29 3.04
C ARG A 155 -28.15 -3.43 1.89
N PRO A 156 -29.01 -2.65 1.21
CA PRO A 156 -28.56 -1.71 0.20
C PRO A 156 -27.74 -0.57 0.83
N LEU A 157 -26.74 -0.09 0.10
CA LEU A 157 -25.85 0.98 0.53
C LEU A 157 -25.29 1.70 -0.70
N CYS A 158 -25.27 3.02 -0.70
CA CYS A 158 -24.55 3.81 -1.69
C CYS A 158 -23.44 4.59 -0.98
N LEU A 159 -22.19 4.41 -1.41
CA LEU A 159 -21.06 5.21 -0.94
C LEU A 159 -20.43 5.92 -2.14
N ALA A 160 -20.69 7.22 -2.27
CA ALA A 160 -20.09 8.09 -3.27
C ALA A 160 -19.94 9.51 -2.70
N PRO A 161 -18.79 10.19 -2.89
CA PRO A 161 -17.59 9.67 -3.53
C PRO A 161 -16.83 8.66 -2.64
N CYS A 162 -15.93 7.86 -3.23
CA CYS A 162 -15.00 6.98 -2.53
C CYS A 162 -13.57 7.19 -3.06
N LEU A 163 -12.57 6.94 -2.21
CA LEU A 163 -11.15 7.08 -2.56
C LEU A 163 -10.69 6.12 -3.66
N MET A 164 -11.34 4.94 -3.77
CA MET A 164 -11.05 3.90 -4.76
C MET A 164 -9.58 3.50 -4.86
N ASN A 165 -8.89 3.46 -3.71
CA ASN A 165 -7.55 2.93 -3.59
C ASN A 165 -7.55 1.39 -3.56
N ASP A 166 -6.36 0.80 -3.69
CA ASP A 166 -6.20 -0.66 -3.81
C ASP A 166 -6.90 -1.43 -2.66
N PRO A 167 -6.79 -1.04 -1.37
CA PRO A 167 -7.50 -1.75 -0.29
C PRO A 167 -9.03 -1.78 -0.44
N ILE A 168 -9.66 -0.70 -0.94
CA ILE A 168 -11.10 -0.67 -1.19
C ILE A 168 -11.44 -1.58 -2.37
N VAL A 169 -10.67 -1.49 -3.46
CA VAL A 169 -10.88 -2.33 -4.65
C VAL A 169 -10.78 -3.82 -4.28
N ASP A 170 -9.74 -4.18 -3.54
CA ASP A 170 -9.54 -5.52 -3.01
C ASP A 170 -10.67 -5.96 -2.09
N CYS A 171 -11.17 -5.07 -1.22
CA CYS A 171 -12.28 -5.36 -0.32
C CYS A 171 -13.57 -5.67 -1.11
N VAL A 172 -13.88 -4.86 -2.13
CA VAL A 172 -15.03 -5.10 -3.01
C VAL A 172 -14.88 -6.44 -3.72
N GLN A 173 -13.72 -6.72 -4.33
CA GLN A 173 -13.47 -7.99 -5.02
C GLN A 173 -13.60 -9.19 -4.07
N MET A 174 -13.02 -9.09 -2.88
CA MET A 174 -13.06 -10.11 -1.84
C MET A 174 -14.50 -10.40 -1.38
N LEU A 175 -15.28 -9.36 -1.08
CA LEU A 175 -16.67 -9.50 -0.66
C LEU A 175 -17.56 -10.04 -1.78
N THR A 176 -17.38 -9.57 -3.02
CA THR A 176 -18.08 -10.12 -4.19
C THR A 176 -17.71 -11.58 -4.42
N GLN A 177 -16.43 -11.95 -4.27
CA GLN A 177 -16.02 -13.36 -4.30
C GLN A 177 -16.71 -14.16 -3.19
N ALA A 178 -16.88 -13.61 -1.99
CA ALA A 178 -17.60 -14.29 -0.90
C ALA A 178 -19.14 -14.37 -1.13
N GLY A 179 -19.69 -13.63 -2.09
CA GLY A 179 -21.10 -13.68 -2.49
C GLY A 179 -21.89 -12.38 -2.32
N ALA A 180 -21.23 -11.27 -1.97
CA ALA A 180 -21.89 -9.97 -1.80
C ALA A 180 -22.33 -9.35 -3.14
N ALA A 181 -23.44 -8.62 -3.14
CA ALA A 181 -23.94 -7.89 -4.30
C ALA A 181 -23.37 -6.46 -4.40
N LEU A 182 -22.04 -6.35 -4.48
CA LEU A 182 -21.34 -5.06 -4.63
C LEU A 182 -21.00 -4.78 -6.08
N THR A 183 -21.15 -3.52 -6.51
CA THR A 183 -20.78 -3.04 -7.84
C THR A 183 -20.06 -1.72 -7.72
N ARG A 184 -18.93 -1.59 -8.43
CA ARG A 184 -18.18 -0.32 -8.52
C ARG A 184 -18.89 0.62 -9.48
N THR A 185 -19.04 1.89 -9.10
CA THR A 185 -19.46 2.99 -9.97
C THR A 185 -18.25 3.86 -10.33
N ASP A 186 -18.45 4.90 -11.14
CA ASP A 186 -17.38 5.82 -11.54
C ASP A 186 -16.78 6.59 -10.34
N ASP A 187 -17.60 6.85 -9.32
CA ASP A 187 -17.26 7.68 -8.16
C ASP A 187 -17.35 6.93 -6.81
N GLY A 188 -17.77 5.66 -6.79
CA GLY A 188 -18.23 5.03 -5.56
C GLY A 188 -18.49 3.52 -5.66
N VAL A 189 -19.14 2.99 -4.62
CA VAL A 189 -19.60 1.59 -4.57
C VAL A 189 -21.08 1.57 -4.24
N LEU A 190 -21.82 0.75 -5.00
CA LEU A 190 -23.21 0.41 -4.73
C LEU A 190 -23.30 -1.03 -4.19
N ALA A 191 -23.89 -1.19 -3.01
CA ALA A 191 -24.42 -2.47 -2.53
C ALA A 191 -25.90 -2.53 -2.86
N ARG A 192 -26.33 -3.59 -3.53
CA ARG A 192 -27.75 -3.87 -3.75
C ARG A 192 -28.30 -4.74 -2.63
N GLU A 193 -29.61 -4.64 -2.42
CA GLU A 193 -30.30 -5.57 -1.54
C GLU A 193 -30.10 -7.01 -2.05
N ALA A 194 -29.69 -7.89 -1.15
CA ALA A 194 -29.36 -9.28 -1.44
C ALA A 194 -29.46 -10.14 -0.17
N ALA A 195 -29.28 -11.46 -0.32
CA ALA A 195 -29.09 -12.31 0.84
C ALA A 195 -27.82 -11.89 1.62
N PRO A 196 -27.85 -11.93 2.96
CA PRO A 196 -26.66 -11.78 3.79
C PRO A 196 -25.52 -12.69 3.33
N LEU A 197 -24.28 -12.20 3.48
CA LEU A 197 -23.09 -12.94 3.09
C LEU A 197 -23.05 -14.33 3.73
N GLY A 198 -22.96 -15.38 2.91
CA GLY A 198 -22.75 -16.75 3.38
C GLY A 198 -21.31 -17.02 3.79
N THR A 199 -20.99 -18.29 4.05
CA THR A 199 -19.62 -18.77 4.30
C THR A 199 -19.27 -19.85 3.29
N PRO A 200 -18.99 -19.48 2.02
CA PRO A 200 -18.70 -20.47 1.00
C PRO A 200 -17.42 -21.25 1.33
N ASP A 201 -17.47 -22.57 1.17
CA ASP A 201 -16.31 -23.47 1.27
C ASP A 201 -15.53 -23.45 -0.05
N LYS A 202 -14.79 -22.36 -0.25
CA LYS A 202 -13.95 -22.16 -1.43
C LYS A 202 -12.69 -21.39 -1.09
N VAL A 203 -11.87 -21.14 -2.12
CA VAL A 203 -10.70 -20.27 -1.98
C VAL A 203 -11.12 -18.82 -2.13
N LEU A 204 -10.83 -17.99 -1.12
CA LEU A 204 -11.03 -16.54 -1.17
C LEU A 204 -9.70 -15.81 -1.26
N HIS A 205 -9.67 -14.71 -2.00
CA HIS A 205 -8.52 -13.81 -2.08
C HIS A 205 -8.81 -12.51 -1.33
N ALA A 206 -8.03 -12.23 -0.28
CA ALA A 206 -8.23 -11.05 0.58
C ALA A 206 -7.61 -9.75 0.03
N GLY A 207 -6.99 -9.81 -1.15
CA GLY A 207 -6.15 -8.74 -1.66
C GLY A 207 -4.82 -8.67 -0.92
N ASP A 208 -4.27 -7.46 -0.72
CA ASP A 208 -3.02 -7.26 0.04
C ASP A 208 -3.18 -6.55 1.39
N SER A 209 -4.41 -6.30 1.84
CA SER A 209 -4.68 -5.62 3.11
C SER A 209 -4.93 -6.60 4.26
N ALA A 210 -4.15 -6.50 5.34
CA ALA A 210 -4.33 -7.33 6.55
C ALA A 210 -5.73 -7.18 7.14
N TRP A 211 -6.26 -5.95 7.13
CA TRP A 211 -7.60 -5.70 7.66
C TRP A 211 -8.71 -6.36 6.81
N ASN A 212 -8.56 -6.45 5.49
CA ASN A 212 -9.50 -7.21 4.65
C ASN A 212 -9.52 -8.69 5.06
N PHE A 213 -8.35 -9.28 5.34
CA PHE A 213 -8.25 -10.62 5.90
C PHE A 213 -8.95 -10.73 7.27
N PHE A 214 -8.74 -9.77 8.17
CA PHE A 214 -9.42 -9.75 9.48
C PHE A 214 -10.94 -9.62 9.35
N LEU A 215 -11.47 -8.82 8.42
CA LEU A 215 -12.91 -8.72 8.15
C LEU A 215 -13.50 -10.08 7.74
N LEU A 216 -12.84 -10.82 6.83
CA LEU A 216 -13.26 -12.19 6.50
C LEU A 216 -13.18 -13.10 7.73
N LEU A 217 -12.09 -13.04 8.48
CA LEU A 217 -11.91 -13.86 9.68
C LEU A 217 -13.06 -13.60 10.68
N GLY A 218 -13.37 -12.34 10.99
CA GLY A 218 -14.50 -11.96 11.83
C GLY A 218 -15.83 -12.53 11.32
N HIS A 219 -16.11 -12.41 10.02
CA HIS A 219 -17.34 -12.97 9.43
C HIS A 219 -17.45 -14.50 9.59
N TYR A 220 -16.36 -15.22 9.32
CA TYR A 220 -16.34 -16.69 9.36
C TYR A 220 -16.37 -17.24 10.79
N LEU A 221 -15.76 -16.55 11.77
CA LEU A 221 -15.66 -17.05 13.14
C LEU A 221 -17.00 -17.32 13.82
N GLY A 222 -18.03 -16.53 13.52
CA GLY A 222 -19.37 -16.72 14.09
C GLY A 222 -20.23 -17.78 13.40
N ARG A 223 -19.67 -18.57 12.47
CA ARG A 223 -20.42 -19.56 11.67
C ARG A 223 -19.64 -20.87 11.46
N PRO A 224 -20.31 -22.04 11.52
CA PRO A 224 -19.67 -23.30 11.16
C PRO A 224 -19.19 -23.26 9.71
N SER A 225 -17.87 -23.32 9.50
CA SER A 225 -17.33 -23.06 8.16
C SER A 225 -15.91 -23.60 7.97
N ARG A 226 -15.56 -23.80 6.70
CA ARG A 226 -14.20 -24.10 6.24
C ARG A 226 -13.89 -23.19 5.07
N VAL A 227 -12.69 -22.63 5.03
CA VAL A 227 -12.27 -21.75 3.94
C VAL A 227 -10.76 -21.75 3.78
N LYS A 228 -10.29 -21.60 2.54
CA LYS A 228 -8.89 -21.30 2.26
C LYS A 228 -8.77 -19.83 1.89
N ILE A 229 -8.00 -19.07 2.65
CA ILE A 229 -7.78 -17.65 2.39
C ILE A 229 -6.37 -17.45 1.84
N THR A 230 -6.27 -16.70 0.74
CA THR A 230 -5.04 -16.34 0.05
C THR A 230 -4.90 -14.82 0.00
N GLY A 231 -3.68 -14.31 -0.22
CA GLY A 231 -3.40 -12.88 -0.25
C GLY A 231 -2.28 -12.50 -1.20
N GLY A 232 -2.08 -11.19 -1.37
CA GLY A 232 -0.97 -10.58 -2.10
C GLY A 232 0.37 -10.75 -1.39
N SER A 233 1.38 -10.04 -1.89
CA SER A 233 2.76 -10.16 -1.40
C SER A 233 2.89 -9.74 0.07
N GLY A 234 2.30 -8.63 0.47
CA GLY A 234 2.26 -8.16 1.85
C GLY A 234 1.65 -9.20 2.79
N LEU A 235 0.51 -9.81 2.42
CA LEU A 235 -0.13 -10.84 3.26
C LEU A 235 0.62 -12.17 3.31
N LYS A 236 1.41 -12.51 2.28
CA LYS A 236 2.27 -13.69 2.30
C LYS A 236 3.47 -13.51 3.24
N LEU A 237 3.98 -12.29 3.33
CA LEU A 237 5.12 -11.91 4.16
C LEU A 237 4.74 -11.49 5.59
N ALA A 238 3.46 -11.21 5.84
CA ALA A 238 2.94 -10.88 7.16
C ALA A 238 3.17 -12.00 8.19
N ASP A 239 3.16 -11.64 9.48
CA ASP A 239 3.20 -12.60 10.58
C ASP A 239 1.84 -12.70 11.27
N PHE A 240 1.15 -13.81 11.06
CA PHE A 240 -0.11 -14.16 11.71
C PHE A 240 0.04 -15.28 12.75
N THR A 241 1.26 -15.53 13.24
CA THR A 241 1.54 -16.59 14.21
C THR A 241 0.73 -16.43 15.50
N THR A 242 0.55 -15.19 15.98
CA THR A 242 -0.25 -14.90 17.20
C THR A 242 -1.68 -15.40 17.09
N LEU A 243 -2.28 -15.40 15.89
CA LEU A 243 -3.65 -15.91 15.67
C LEU A 243 -3.77 -17.41 15.94
N ARG A 244 -2.71 -18.20 15.78
CA ARG A 244 -2.75 -19.64 16.08
C ARG A 244 -3.05 -19.92 17.55
N HIS A 245 -2.64 -19.00 18.44
CA HIS A 245 -2.81 -19.13 19.88
C HIS A 245 -4.18 -18.61 20.34
N VAL A 246 -4.73 -17.61 19.64
CA VAL A 246 -5.95 -16.91 20.04
C VAL A 246 -7.22 -17.51 19.44
N LEU A 247 -7.16 -17.97 18.18
CA LEU A 247 -8.32 -18.52 17.48
C LEU A 247 -8.97 -19.75 18.15
N PRO A 248 -8.23 -20.64 18.85
CA PRO A 248 -8.87 -21.73 19.59
C PRO A 248 -9.86 -21.25 20.65
N ALA A 249 -9.59 -20.12 21.32
CA ALA A 249 -10.50 -19.50 22.28
C ALA A 249 -11.77 -18.92 21.62
N LEU A 250 -11.69 -18.64 20.32
CA LEU A 250 -12.81 -18.20 19.47
C LEU A 250 -13.44 -19.38 18.69
N GLY A 251 -13.16 -20.63 19.10
CA GLY A 251 -13.76 -21.82 18.50
C GLY A 251 -13.29 -22.09 17.07
N ALA A 252 -12.07 -21.68 16.71
CA ALA A 252 -11.52 -21.84 15.37
C ALA A 252 -10.07 -22.34 15.35
N ARG A 253 -9.68 -22.91 14.22
CA ARG A 253 -8.32 -23.38 13.95
C ARG A 253 -7.84 -22.80 12.63
N MET A 254 -6.63 -22.24 12.65
CA MET A 254 -5.94 -21.77 11.46
C MET A 254 -4.68 -22.60 11.20
N VAL A 255 -4.51 -23.05 9.97
CA VAL A 255 -3.34 -23.83 9.52
C VAL A 255 -2.75 -23.18 8.28
N HIS A 256 -1.46 -22.91 8.28
CA HIS A 256 -0.78 -22.35 7.11
C HIS A 256 -0.62 -23.45 6.08
N ALA A 257 -0.99 -23.15 4.83
CA ALA A 257 -0.92 -24.14 3.77
C ALA A 257 0.53 -24.36 3.28
N VAL A 258 1.42 -23.39 3.51
CA VAL A 258 2.86 -23.51 3.24
C VAL A 258 3.58 -23.87 4.54
N PRO A 259 4.34 -24.98 4.60
CA PRO A 259 5.10 -25.35 5.78
C PRO A 259 6.03 -24.21 6.21
N LYS A 260 6.11 -23.96 7.53
CA LYS A 260 6.97 -22.94 8.16
C LYS A 260 6.67 -21.49 7.76
N SER A 261 5.60 -21.21 7.00
CA SER A 261 5.18 -19.83 6.76
C SER A 261 4.41 -19.26 7.96
N THR A 262 4.49 -17.95 8.10
CA THR A 262 3.79 -17.14 9.10
C THR A 262 2.66 -16.31 8.50
N GLY A 263 2.68 -16.08 7.18
CA GLY A 263 1.64 -15.36 6.45
C GLY A 263 0.65 -16.26 5.72
N LEU A 264 -0.16 -15.65 4.84
CA LEU A 264 -1.07 -16.34 3.93
C LEU A 264 -0.29 -17.17 2.89
N PRO A 265 -0.87 -18.23 2.31
CA PRO A 265 -2.25 -18.70 2.47
C PRO A 265 -2.49 -19.58 3.71
N VAL A 266 -3.69 -19.49 4.26
CA VAL A 266 -4.15 -20.27 5.42
C VAL A 266 -5.44 -21.03 5.10
N ARG A 267 -5.64 -22.14 5.81
CA ARG A 267 -6.91 -22.84 5.93
C ARG A 267 -7.50 -22.49 7.30
N LEU A 268 -8.74 -22.05 7.30
CA LEU A 268 -9.49 -21.70 8.48
C LEU A 268 -10.65 -22.69 8.63
N GLU A 269 -10.79 -23.24 9.83
CA GLU A 269 -11.90 -24.09 10.23
C GLU A 269 -12.55 -23.46 11.47
N CYS A 270 -13.83 -23.15 11.40
CA CYS A 270 -14.59 -22.49 12.47
C CYS A 270 -15.74 -23.39 12.91
N SER A 271 -15.93 -23.50 14.23
CA SER A 271 -17.09 -24.17 14.81
C SER A 271 -18.36 -23.32 14.76
N GLY A 272 -18.21 -21.99 14.65
CA GLY A 272 -19.29 -21.01 14.81
C GLY A 272 -19.69 -20.75 16.27
N LEU A 273 -19.08 -21.45 17.22
CA LEU A 273 -19.37 -21.32 18.65
C LEU A 273 -18.39 -20.32 19.28
N LEU A 274 -18.79 -19.04 19.26
CA LEU A 274 -18.06 -17.98 19.94
C LEU A 274 -18.36 -17.99 21.45
N PRO A 275 -17.38 -17.58 22.29
CA PRO A 275 -17.64 -17.35 23.71
C PRO A 275 -18.53 -16.10 23.89
N ASP A 276 -19.24 -16.03 25.02
CA ASP A 276 -20.04 -14.84 25.37
C ASP A 276 -19.17 -13.59 25.58
N ALA A 277 -17.91 -13.80 25.98
CA ALA A 277 -16.93 -12.77 26.20
C ALA A 277 -15.54 -13.18 25.69
N PHE A 278 -14.82 -12.24 25.09
CA PHE A 278 -13.47 -12.42 24.58
C PHE A 278 -12.61 -11.21 24.97
N THR A 279 -11.48 -11.45 25.64
CA THR A 279 -10.50 -10.40 25.93
C THR A 279 -9.40 -10.46 24.88
N LEU A 280 -9.15 -9.35 24.19
CA LEU A 280 -8.10 -9.28 23.18
C LEU A 280 -6.72 -9.15 23.89
N PRO A 281 -5.77 -10.08 23.68
CA PRO A 281 -4.41 -9.94 24.20
C PRO A 281 -3.68 -8.76 23.55
N ALA A 282 -2.78 -8.11 24.30
CA ALA A 282 -2.08 -6.89 23.87
C ALA A 282 -1.10 -7.09 22.70
N ASP A 283 -0.69 -8.33 22.43
CA ASP A 283 0.19 -8.72 21.32
C ASP A 283 -0.57 -9.15 20.05
N VAL A 284 -1.90 -9.20 20.11
CA VAL A 284 -2.74 -9.53 18.96
C VAL A 284 -3.15 -8.26 18.24
N PRO A 285 -3.06 -8.19 16.89
CA PRO A 285 -3.49 -7.01 16.14
C PRO A 285 -4.93 -6.59 16.49
N VAL A 286 -5.11 -5.29 16.78
CA VAL A 286 -6.39 -4.71 17.17
C VAL A 286 -7.46 -4.87 16.08
N GLU A 287 -7.03 -5.01 14.83
CA GLU A 287 -7.82 -5.33 13.65
C GLU A 287 -8.73 -6.55 13.85
N LEU A 288 -8.31 -7.55 14.64
CA LEU A 288 -9.15 -8.71 14.95
C LEU A 288 -10.39 -8.28 15.73
N ALA A 289 -10.24 -7.43 16.75
CA ALA A 289 -11.37 -6.95 17.53
C ALA A 289 -12.27 -6.03 16.71
N GLU A 290 -11.71 -5.17 15.86
CA GLU A 290 -12.51 -4.35 14.96
C GLU A 290 -13.40 -5.22 14.06
N ALA A 291 -12.84 -6.29 13.48
CA ALA A 291 -13.57 -7.21 12.64
C ALA A 291 -14.63 -8.03 13.39
N LEU A 292 -14.32 -8.51 14.61
CA LEU A 292 -15.29 -9.20 15.46
C LEU A 292 -16.47 -8.28 15.80
N LEU A 293 -16.20 -7.03 16.18
CA LEU A 293 -17.24 -6.05 16.51
C LEU A 293 -18.12 -5.70 15.29
N LEU A 294 -17.52 -5.55 14.10
CA LEU A 294 -18.26 -5.30 12.87
C LEU A 294 -19.09 -6.51 12.40
N ALA A 295 -18.63 -7.74 12.65
CA ALA A 295 -19.35 -8.96 12.28
C ALA A 295 -20.44 -9.35 13.29
N ALA A 296 -20.32 -8.90 14.55
CA ALA A 296 -21.20 -9.27 15.64
C ALA A 296 -22.71 -9.04 15.45
N PRO A 297 -23.18 -7.99 14.72
CA PRO A 297 -24.60 -7.85 14.43
C PRO A 297 -25.20 -9.06 13.70
N GLY A 298 -24.38 -9.80 12.95
CA GLY A 298 -24.81 -10.99 12.20
C GLY A 298 -24.54 -12.33 12.89
N TYR A 299 -24.04 -12.37 14.13
CA TYR A 299 -23.82 -13.61 14.88
C TYR A 299 -25.12 -14.16 15.49
N GLU A 300 -25.09 -15.40 15.98
CA GLU A 300 -26.25 -16.00 16.64
C GLU A 300 -26.47 -15.49 18.07
N ARG A 301 -25.41 -15.06 18.75
CA ARG A 301 -25.44 -14.64 20.16
C ARG A 301 -24.68 -13.32 20.37
N PRO A 302 -25.02 -12.55 21.42
CA PRO A 302 -24.25 -11.39 21.82
C PRO A 302 -22.78 -11.72 22.07
N LEU A 303 -21.89 -10.86 21.58
CA LEU A 303 -20.45 -10.94 21.84
C LEU A 303 -20.01 -9.73 22.65
N LEU A 304 -19.33 -9.98 23.76
CA LEU A 304 -18.58 -8.98 24.51
C LEU A 304 -17.09 -9.07 24.12
N VAL A 305 -16.52 -7.98 23.61
CA VAL A 305 -15.07 -7.85 23.37
C VAL A 305 -14.49 -6.90 24.42
N ASP A 306 -13.52 -7.37 25.19
CA ASP A 306 -12.77 -6.56 26.16
C ASP A 306 -11.42 -6.15 25.58
N LEU A 307 -11.26 -4.84 25.36
CA LEU A 307 -10.06 -4.17 24.85
C LEU A 307 -9.36 -3.37 25.94
N SER A 308 -9.80 -3.43 27.20
CA SER A 308 -9.37 -2.49 28.25
C SER A 308 -7.86 -2.51 28.54
N ALA A 309 -7.18 -3.62 28.22
CA ALA A 309 -5.73 -3.78 28.38
C ALA A 309 -4.95 -3.62 27.06
N HIS A 310 -5.64 -3.36 25.94
CA HIS A 310 -5.01 -3.31 24.63
C HIS A 310 -4.47 -1.89 24.32
N PRO A 311 -3.21 -1.73 23.87
CA PRO A 311 -2.62 -0.41 23.61
C PRO A 311 -3.41 0.43 22.60
N ASP A 312 -3.95 -0.22 21.56
CA ASP A 312 -4.72 0.44 20.50
C ASP A 312 -6.23 0.51 20.73
N GLN A 313 -6.70 0.29 21.97
CA GLN A 313 -8.13 0.33 22.31
C GLN A 313 -8.80 1.61 21.80
N ALA A 314 -8.24 2.78 22.12
CA ALA A 314 -8.85 4.06 21.75
C ALA A 314 -9.00 4.20 20.23
N THR A 315 -8.02 3.71 19.47
CA THR A 315 -8.04 3.73 18.00
C THR A 315 -9.17 2.86 17.44
N ALA A 316 -9.29 1.60 17.92
CA ALA A 316 -10.33 0.69 17.45
C ALA A 316 -11.73 1.20 17.79
N LEU A 317 -11.94 1.70 19.01
CA LEU A 317 -13.24 2.23 19.44
C LEU A 317 -13.64 3.46 18.63
N ALA A 318 -12.70 4.39 18.39
CA ALA A 318 -12.97 5.61 17.64
C ALA A 318 -13.27 5.36 16.15
N ARG A 319 -12.82 4.23 15.60
CA ARG A 319 -13.08 3.82 14.21
C ARG A 319 -14.37 3.02 14.06
N VAL A 320 -14.65 2.09 14.97
CA VAL A 320 -15.73 1.10 14.80
C VAL A 320 -17.05 1.52 15.45
N LEU A 321 -17.02 2.10 16.66
CA LEU A 321 -18.26 2.45 17.37
C LEU A 321 -19.14 3.45 16.62
N PRO A 322 -18.59 4.53 15.99
CA PRO A 322 -19.42 5.45 15.23
C PRO A 322 -20.16 4.76 14.07
N VAL A 323 -19.48 3.86 13.36
CA VAL A 323 -20.06 3.11 12.23
C VAL A 323 -21.17 2.18 12.71
N LEU A 324 -20.93 1.39 13.75
CA LEU A 324 -21.95 0.49 14.30
C LEU A 324 -23.18 1.24 14.80
N ARG A 325 -22.98 2.34 15.53
CA ARG A 325 -24.08 3.19 16.03
C ARG A 325 -24.87 3.82 14.89
N ALA A 326 -24.18 4.36 13.89
CA ALA A 326 -24.82 4.94 12.70
C ALA A 326 -25.58 3.87 11.89
N ALA A 327 -25.10 2.63 11.87
CA ALA A 327 -25.78 1.49 11.24
C ALA A 327 -26.97 0.95 12.07
N GLY A 328 -27.28 1.56 13.23
CA GLY A 328 -28.37 1.14 14.10
C GLY A 328 -28.10 -0.16 14.87
N ALA A 329 -26.85 -0.59 14.99
CA ALA A 329 -26.50 -1.79 15.75
C ALA A 329 -26.73 -1.60 17.26
N ALA A 330 -27.20 -2.66 17.93
CA ALA A 330 -27.39 -2.68 19.38
C ALA A 330 -26.04 -2.83 20.10
N VAL A 331 -25.36 -1.70 20.36
CA VAL A 331 -24.03 -1.66 20.97
C VAL A 331 -24.06 -0.98 22.34
N GLN A 332 -23.46 -1.65 23.32
CA GLN A 332 -23.18 -1.11 24.65
C GLN A 332 -21.67 -1.04 24.82
N ALA A 333 -21.14 0.13 25.18
CA ALA A 333 -19.72 0.33 25.39
C ALA A 333 -19.49 0.97 26.76
N ASP A 334 -18.63 0.33 27.57
CA ASP A 334 -18.18 0.82 28.87
C ASP A 334 -16.65 0.74 28.91
N GLY A 335 -15.99 1.89 28.77
CA GLY A 335 -14.54 1.95 28.60
C GLY A 335 -14.06 1.11 27.42
N GLY A 336 -13.25 0.08 27.69
CA GLY A 336 -12.73 -0.87 26.69
C GLY A 336 -13.62 -2.07 26.42
N ARG A 337 -14.75 -2.20 27.11
CA ARG A 337 -15.65 -3.34 26.99
C ARG A 337 -16.79 -3.00 26.07
N VAL A 338 -16.90 -3.71 24.95
CA VAL A 338 -17.92 -3.47 23.93
C VAL A 338 -18.76 -4.73 23.75
N ARG A 339 -20.04 -4.63 24.08
CA ARG A 339 -21.03 -5.67 23.82
C ARG A 339 -21.85 -5.30 22.60
N VAL A 340 -21.91 -6.22 21.64
CA VAL A 340 -22.79 -6.09 20.46
C VAL A 340 -23.82 -7.20 20.53
N THR A 341 -25.10 -6.82 20.45
CA THR A 341 -26.22 -7.76 20.40
C THR A 341 -26.62 -7.96 18.93
N PRO A 342 -26.75 -9.22 18.46
CA PRO A 342 -27.22 -9.51 17.12
C PRO A 342 -28.56 -8.86 16.82
N GLY A 343 -28.74 -8.41 15.59
CA GLY A 343 -29.97 -7.74 15.19
C GLY A 343 -29.89 -7.10 13.81
N PRO A 344 -31.04 -6.67 13.28
CA PRO A 344 -31.09 -5.98 12.00
C PRO A 344 -30.34 -4.65 12.07
N LEU A 345 -29.68 -4.30 10.96
CA LEU A 345 -29.06 -2.99 10.77
C LEU A 345 -30.01 -2.07 9.99
N ASN A 346 -29.92 -0.78 10.29
CA ASN A 346 -30.67 0.29 9.63
C ASN A 346 -29.66 1.35 9.18
N PHE A 347 -29.32 1.34 7.90
CA PHE A 347 -28.33 2.28 7.36
C PHE A 347 -28.96 3.65 7.10
N PRO A 348 -28.21 4.74 7.33
CA PRO A 348 -28.60 6.06 6.84
C PRO A 348 -28.56 6.07 5.31
N GLU A 349 -29.41 6.91 4.70
CA GLU A 349 -29.43 7.07 3.23
C GLU A 349 -28.08 7.55 2.68
N SER A 350 -27.38 8.38 3.45
CA SER A 350 -26.04 8.90 3.13
C SER A 350 -25.14 8.77 4.35
N PRO A 351 -24.39 7.66 4.48
CA PRO A 351 -23.43 7.49 5.56
C PRO A 351 -22.34 8.55 5.52
N GLU A 352 -22.13 9.21 6.66
CA GLU A 352 -21.06 10.18 6.81
C GLU A 352 -19.70 9.47 6.89
N LEU A 353 -18.75 9.93 6.08
CA LEU A 353 -17.37 9.44 6.06
C LEU A 353 -16.44 10.58 6.49
N PRO A 354 -15.58 10.40 7.51
CA PRO A 354 -14.57 11.39 7.84
C PRO A 354 -13.47 11.41 6.77
N LEU A 355 -12.60 12.43 6.82
CA LEU A 355 -11.39 12.46 6.00
C LEU A 355 -10.50 11.24 6.29
N GLU A 356 -9.70 10.84 5.30
CA GLU A 356 -8.55 9.96 5.50
C GLU A 356 -7.40 10.78 6.14
N PRO A 357 -7.18 10.70 7.47
CA PRO A 357 -6.26 11.61 8.13
C PRO A 357 -4.80 11.38 7.72
N GLU A 358 -4.44 10.15 7.34
CA GLU A 358 -3.10 9.80 6.86
C GLU A 358 -2.68 10.61 5.65
N LEU A 359 -3.61 10.86 4.73
CA LEU A 359 -3.36 11.68 3.55
C LEU A 359 -3.63 13.16 3.81
N ALA A 360 -4.72 13.47 4.51
CA ALA A 360 -5.15 14.83 4.75
C ALA A 360 -4.10 15.65 5.52
N VAL A 361 -3.40 15.04 6.47
CA VAL A 361 -2.34 15.73 7.23
C VAL A 361 -1.18 16.20 6.33
N PHE A 362 -0.83 15.44 5.29
CA PHE A 362 0.20 15.84 4.33
C PHE A 362 -0.27 16.96 3.40
N LEU A 363 -1.54 16.92 2.97
CA LEU A 363 -2.13 17.99 2.17
C LEU A 363 -2.22 19.29 2.96
N LEU A 364 -2.62 19.21 4.24
CA LEU A 364 -2.68 20.35 5.16
C LEU A 364 -1.27 20.86 5.55
N ALA A 365 -0.22 20.05 5.39
CA ALA A 365 1.17 20.47 5.59
C ALA A 365 1.76 21.24 4.40
N LEU A 366 1.13 21.25 3.24
CA LEU A 366 1.64 21.99 2.06
C LEU A 366 1.92 23.48 2.35
N PRO A 367 1.09 24.23 3.11
CA PRO A 367 1.42 25.59 3.51
C PRO A 367 2.67 25.70 4.40
N LEU A 368 3.00 24.69 5.22
CA LEU A 368 4.31 24.67 5.90
C LEU A 368 5.44 24.51 4.88
N ALA A 369 5.24 23.74 3.81
CA ALA A 369 6.26 23.53 2.80
C ALA A 369 6.37 24.67 1.77
N LEU A 370 5.30 25.35 1.38
CA LEU A 370 5.29 26.33 0.28
C LEU A 370 4.84 27.74 0.69
N GLY A 371 4.31 27.92 1.89
CA GLY A 371 3.51 29.08 2.27
C GLY A 371 2.14 29.05 1.58
N GLY A 372 1.23 29.96 1.96
CA GLY A 372 -0.12 30.06 1.39
C GLY A 372 -1.17 29.36 2.23
N SER A 373 -2.08 28.62 1.59
CA SER A 373 -3.24 28.01 2.24
C SER A 373 -3.67 26.67 1.62
N ALA A 374 -4.23 25.81 2.45
CA ALA A 374 -4.91 24.59 2.04
C ALA A 374 -6.29 24.51 2.71
N ARG A 375 -7.31 24.25 1.89
CA ARG A 375 -8.69 24.06 2.30
C ARG A 375 -9.16 22.68 1.87
N LEU A 376 -9.63 21.91 2.83
CA LEU A 376 -10.16 20.57 2.65
C LEU A 376 -11.62 20.53 3.13
N THR A 377 -12.56 20.24 2.22
CA THR A 377 -13.96 20.02 2.59
C THR A 377 -14.13 18.62 3.17
N GLY A 378 -14.73 18.50 4.35
CA GLY A 378 -14.95 17.24 5.07
C GLY A 378 -14.83 17.39 6.59
N LEU A 379 -15.13 16.29 7.30
CA LEU A 379 -15.07 16.21 8.76
C LEU A 379 -13.79 15.52 9.27
N TRP A 380 -13.02 16.25 10.08
CA TRP A 380 -11.81 15.72 10.72
C TRP A 380 -12.17 14.62 11.73
N PRO A 381 -11.58 13.41 11.63
CA PRO A 381 -11.88 12.35 12.58
C PRO A 381 -11.27 12.63 13.96
N ARG A 382 -11.98 12.24 15.02
CA ARG A 382 -11.47 12.29 16.42
C ARG A 382 -10.69 11.03 16.80
N TRP A 383 -9.84 10.55 15.90
CA TRP A 383 -8.99 9.38 16.16
C TRP A 383 -7.69 9.81 16.84
N PRO A 384 -7.10 8.98 17.73
CA PRO A 384 -5.84 9.34 18.39
C PRO A 384 -4.75 9.80 17.42
N ALA A 385 -4.55 9.07 16.32
CA ALA A 385 -3.61 9.43 15.26
C ALA A 385 -3.94 10.78 14.58
N ALA A 386 -5.22 11.05 14.30
CA ALA A 386 -5.65 12.28 13.65
C ALA A 386 -5.48 13.50 14.57
N VAL A 387 -5.71 13.33 15.88
CA VAL A 387 -5.40 14.35 16.89
C VAL A 387 -3.90 14.60 16.97
N ALA A 388 -3.10 13.53 17.05
CA ALA A 388 -1.63 13.64 17.07
C ALA A 388 -1.07 14.35 15.82
N GLY A 389 -1.62 14.06 14.64
CA GLY A 389 -1.24 14.74 13.40
C GLY A 389 -1.62 16.22 13.39
N TRP A 390 -2.80 16.56 13.93
CA TRP A 390 -3.23 17.95 14.11
C TRP A 390 -2.29 18.71 15.05
N ASP A 391 -1.99 18.12 16.22
CA ASP A 391 -1.11 18.70 17.23
C ASP A 391 0.30 18.92 16.70
N LEU A 392 0.83 17.98 15.90
CA LEU A 392 2.13 18.12 15.22
C LEU A 392 2.16 19.37 14.32
N LEU A 393 1.14 19.54 13.48
CA LEU A 393 1.10 20.67 12.55
C LEU A 393 0.96 22.00 13.29
N GLN A 394 0.15 22.06 14.35
CA GLN A 394 0.03 23.24 15.20
C GLN A 394 1.33 23.57 15.95
N ALA A 395 2.03 22.56 16.46
CA ALA A 395 3.33 22.74 17.13
C ALA A 395 4.39 23.34 16.20
N LEU A 396 4.28 23.08 14.89
CA LEU A 396 5.13 23.67 13.85
C LEU A 396 4.64 25.05 13.35
N GLY A 397 3.65 25.64 14.02
CA GLY A 397 3.17 27.00 13.76
C GLY A 397 2.14 27.13 12.64
N LEU A 398 1.54 26.04 12.17
CA LEU A 398 0.46 26.10 11.18
C LEU A 398 -0.81 26.68 11.80
N ASP A 399 -1.38 27.73 11.20
CA ASP A 399 -2.72 28.20 11.56
C ASP A 399 -3.76 27.22 11.00
N LEU A 400 -4.22 26.33 11.88
CA LEU A 400 -5.10 25.22 11.53
C LEU A 400 -6.46 25.39 12.23
N ARG A 401 -7.53 25.45 11.44
CA ARG A 401 -8.89 25.71 11.91
C ARG A 401 -9.87 24.73 11.28
N GLN A 402 -10.87 24.34 12.06
CA GLN A 402 -12.00 23.53 11.59
C GLN A 402 -13.29 24.35 11.71
N ASP A 403 -14.07 24.44 10.64
CA ASP A 403 -15.42 25.01 10.67
C ASP A 403 -16.46 23.89 10.50
N THR A 404 -17.08 23.51 11.62
CA THR A 404 -18.11 22.48 11.66
C THR A 404 -19.52 23.02 11.43
N ARG A 405 -19.68 24.34 11.19
CA ARG A 405 -21.01 24.93 10.89
C ARG A 405 -21.42 24.71 9.44
N LYS A 406 -20.47 24.40 8.57
CA LYS A 406 -20.74 24.01 7.18
C LYS A 406 -21.27 22.59 7.15
N GLU A 407 -22.23 22.34 6.27
CA GLU A 407 -22.95 21.06 6.14
C GLU A 407 -22.03 19.83 6.04
N HIS A 408 -20.87 19.96 5.38
CA HIS A 408 -19.89 18.89 5.23
C HIS A 408 -18.61 19.07 6.05
N GLY A 409 -18.54 20.11 6.89
CA GLY A 409 -17.32 20.54 7.55
C GLY A 409 -16.26 21.09 6.59
N GLU A 410 -15.35 21.91 7.12
CA GLU A 410 -14.19 22.40 6.37
C GLU A 410 -13.00 22.52 7.30
N ILE A 411 -11.81 22.17 6.80
CA ILE A 411 -10.53 22.37 7.48
C ILE A 411 -9.71 23.34 6.66
N VAL A 412 -9.18 24.36 7.33
CA VAL A 412 -8.36 25.41 6.72
C VAL A 412 -7.01 25.44 7.42
N ALA A 413 -5.95 25.29 6.63
CA ALA A 413 -4.56 25.46 7.03
C ALA A 413 -3.98 26.69 6.34
N GLN A 414 -3.31 27.56 7.09
CA GLN A 414 -2.63 28.73 6.55
C GLN A 414 -1.25 28.91 7.18
N ASN A 415 -0.30 29.31 6.34
CA ASN A 415 1.01 29.72 6.83
C ASN A 415 1.59 30.76 5.87
N ALA A 416 2.02 31.90 6.39
CA ALA A 416 2.46 33.02 5.58
C ALA A 416 3.78 32.73 4.85
N VAL A 417 4.72 32.09 5.55
CA VAL A 417 6.06 31.80 5.05
C VAL A 417 6.40 30.32 5.20
N PRO A 418 7.09 29.70 4.23
CA PRO A 418 7.54 28.32 4.38
C PRO A 418 8.34 28.10 5.67
N VAL A 419 8.24 26.90 6.23
CA VAL A 419 8.96 26.48 7.43
C VAL A 419 10.47 26.61 7.21
N HIS A 420 11.13 27.32 8.11
CA HIS A 420 12.58 27.56 8.14
C HIS A 420 13.16 27.32 9.54
N VAL A 421 12.31 27.22 10.55
CA VAL A 421 12.63 26.76 11.91
C VAL A 421 11.85 25.48 12.14
N PHE A 422 12.52 24.45 12.67
CA PHE A 422 11.89 23.21 13.08
C PHE A 422 12.29 22.94 14.53
N ASP A 423 11.38 23.21 15.46
CA ASP A 423 11.58 23.01 16.89
C ASP A 423 10.52 22.03 17.41
N LEU A 424 10.85 20.74 17.34
CA LEU A 424 10.02 19.67 17.85
C LEU A 424 10.92 18.68 18.60
N ALA A 425 10.85 18.69 19.93
CA ALA A 425 11.68 17.82 20.75
C ALA A 425 11.23 16.34 20.70
N ALA A 426 9.92 16.11 20.63
CA ALA A 426 9.30 14.79 20.58
C ALA A 426 8.02 14.83 19.74
N LEU A 427 7.65 13.70 19.16
CA LEU A 427 6.37 13.55 18.47
C LEU A 427 5.20 13.56 19.47
N PRO A 428 4.01 14.06 19.09
CA PRO A 428 2.81 13.97 19.91
C PRO A 428 2.50 12.52 20.33
N VAL A 429 1.86 12.36 21.49
CA VAL A 429 1.43 11.04 21.97
C VAL A 429 0.47 10.42 20.95
N HIS A 430 0.59 9.11 20.72
CA HIS A 430 -0.17 8.36 19.70
C HIS A 430 0.13 8.75 18.24
N PHE A 431 1.20 9.52 17.97
CA PHE A 431 1.63 9.75 16.59
C PHE A 431 2.06 8.42 15.93
N PRO A 432 1.45 8.02 14.80
CA PRO A 432 1.75 6.73 14.17
C PRO A 432 3.18 6.66 13.64
N ALA A 433 3.84 5.52 13.84
CA ALA A 433 5.14 5.23 13.23
C ALA A 433 5.06 5.30 11.69
N ASP A 434 3.95 4.83 11.11
CA ASP A 434 3.71 4.85 9.66
C ASP A 434 3.69 6.27 9.08
N TRP A 435 3.46 7.29 9.91
CA TRP A 435 3.40 8.69 9.49
C TRP A 435 4.75 9.42 9.67
N ALA A 436 5.82 8.71 10.03
CA ALA A 436 7.13 9.30 10.33
C ALA A 436 7.71 10.15 9.20
N ALA A 437 7.36 9.85 7.94
CA ALA A 437 7.81 10.65 6.80
C ALA A 437 7.35 12.12 6.85
N LEU A 438 6.23 12.44 7.52
CA LEU A 438 5.71 13.80 7.65
C LEU A 438 6.66 14.73 8.43
N PRO A 439 6.96 14.47 9.73
CA PRO A 439 7.88 15.32 10.48
C PRO A 439 9.28 15.33 9.86
N LEU A 440 9.74 14.21 9.30
CA LEU A 440 11.03 14.13 8.61
C LEU A 440 11.07 15.03 7.36
N ALA A 441 10.00 15.07 6.56
CA ALA A 441 9.91 15.92 5.39
C ALA A 441 9.87 17.41 5.76
N LEU A 442 9.15 17.78 6.83
CA LEU A 442 9.09 19.15 7.33
C LEU A 442 10.43 19.61 7.93
N ALA A 443 11.12 18.72 8.66
CA ALA A 443 12.48 18.92 9.13
C ALA A 443 13.46 19.12 7.97
N ALA A 444 13.36 18.29 6.92
CA ALA A 444 14.16 18.44 5.71
C ALA A 444 13.88 19.77 5.00
N CYS A 445 12.61 20.19 4.89
CA CYS A 445 12.24 21.49 4.34
C CYS A 445 12.94 22.65 5.07
N ALA A 446 12.95 22.64 6.41
CA ALA A 446 13.61 23.66 7.20
C ALA A 446 15.15 23.64 7.02
N ALA A 447 15.77 22.45 7.08
CA ALA A 447 17.22 22.30 6.91
C ALA A 447 17.70 22.72 5.50
N LEU A 448 16.94 22.39 4.46
CA LEU A 448 17.23 22.78 3.07
C LEU A 448 17.19 24.30 2.85
N ARG A 449 16.49 25.02 3.73
CA ARG A 449 16.41 26.49 3.75
C ARG A 449 17.41 27.14 4.71
N GLY A 450 18.33 26.36 5.28
CA GLY A 450 19.39 26.86 6.16
C GLY A 450 19.03 26.88 7.64
N GLY A 451 17.89 26.30 8.04
CA GLY A 451 17.55 26.13 9.45
C GLY A 451 18.48 25.14 10.16
N GLU A 452 18.82 25.41 11.42
CA GLU A 452 19.44 24.40 12.28
C GLU A 452 18.35 23.45 12.79
N VAL A 453 18.39 22.18 12.37
CA VAL A 453 17.33 21.22 12.65
C VAL A 453 17.89 20.02 13.40
N ARG A 454 17.22 19.65 14.50
CA ARG A 454 17.38 18.36 15.18
C ARG A 454 16.12 17.54 14.96
N LEU A 455 16.30 16.26 14.66
CA LEU A 455 15.16 15.36 14.46
C LEU A 455 14.52 15.02 15.81
N PRO A 456 13.18 14.91 15.87
CA PRO A 456 12.51 14.44 17.07
C PRO A 456 12.81 12.96 17.29
N ALA A 457 12.67 12.50 18.54
CA ALA A 457 12.67 11.06 18.80
C ALA A 457 11.51 10.39 18.04
N LEU A 458 11.83 9.42 17.18
CA LEU A 458 10.86 8.63 16.44
C LEU A 458 10.40 7.43 17.27
N SER A 459 9.17 6.98 17.04
CA SER A 459 8.59 5.81 17.68
C SER A 459 9.37 4.53 17.30
N GLY A 460 9.42 3.54 18.21
CA GLY A 460 10.21 2.30 18.06
C GLY A 460 9.83 1.34 16.92
N GLY A 461 8.97 1.76 15.99
CA GLY A 461 8.57 1.00 14.80
C GLY A 461 9.14 1.55 13.48
N VAL A 462 9.89 2.66 13.50
CA VAL A 462 10.48 3.25 12.29
C VAL A 462 11.90 2.72 12.10
N ASP A 463 12.18 2.12 10.93
CA ASP A 463 13.51 1.60 10.61
C ASP A 463 14.50 2.77 10.40
N PRO A 464 15.60 2.86 11.17
CA PRO A 464 16.63 3.87 10.97
C PRO A 464 17.22 3.90 9.55
N ALA A 465 17.31 2.75 8.89
CA ALA A 465 17.82 2.66 7.52
C ALA A 465 16.85 3.31 6.51
N GLU A 466 15.53 3.19 6.74
CA GLU A 466 14.53 3.89 5.93
C GLU A 466 14.61 5.41 6.12
N VAL A 467 14.79 5.86 7.37
CA VAL A 467 14.98 7.28 7.70
C VAL A 467 16.20 7.86 6.99
N GLU A 468 17.35 7.19 7.10
CA GLU A 468 18.59 7.62 6.46
C GLU A 468 18.46 7.66 4.92
N SER A 469 17.85 6.62 4.34
CA SER A 469 17.57 6.51 2.91
C SER A 469 16.66 7.64 2.43
N PHE A 470 15.58 7.93 3.16
CA PHE A 470 14.65 9.01 2.88
C PHE A 470 15.32 10.39 2.94
N LEU A 471 16.07 10.68 4.01
CA LEU A 471 16.73 11.99 4.17
C LEU A 471 17.71 12.25 3.03
N ARG A 472 18.49 11.22 2.63
CA ARG A 472 19.37 11.29 1.46
C ARG A 472 18.60 11.58 0.18
N ALA A 473 17.45 10.92 -0.03
CA ALA A 473 16.59 11.15 -1.18
C ALA A 473 16.00 12.58 -1.19
N ALA A 474 15.60 13.08 -0.02
CA ALA A 474 15.16 14.46 0.18
C ALA A 474 16.29 15.50 -0.04
N GLY A 475 17.55 15.06 -0.04
CA GLY A 475 18.72 15.90 -0.24
C GLY A 475 19.28 16.48 1.06
N CYS A 476 19.13 15.75 2.16
CA CYS A 476 19.73 16.04 3.46
C CYS A 476 20.64 14.89 3.90
N ASP A 477 21.61 15.19 4.77
CA ASP A 477 22.40 14.22 5.51
C ASP A 477 22.25 14.50 7.01
N LEU A 478 22.27 13.44 7.82
CA LEU A 478 22.32 13.54 9.27
C LEU A 478 23.79 13.55 9.71
N ARG A 479 24.19 14.57 10.46
CA ARG A 479 25.55 14.69 11.01
C ARG A 479 25.71 13.87 12.29
N ASP A 480 26.96 13.59 12.64
CA ASP A 480 27.32 12.90 13.88
C ASP A 480 26.84 13.62 15.16
N ASP A 481 26.64 14.94 15.09
CA ASP A 481 26.10 15.77 16.19
C ASP A 481 24.55 15.73 16.28
N GLY A 482 23.90 14.91 15.46
CA GLY A 482 22.45 14.75 15.39
C GLY A 482 21.71 15.86 14.65
N ARG A 483 22.42 16.80 13.99
CA ARG A 483 21.80 17.86 13.20
C ARG A 483 21.61 17.46 11.75
N LEU A 484 20.49 17.88 11.17
CA LEU A 484 20.20 17.70 9.76
C LEU A 484 20.85 18.83 8.95
N CYS A 485 21.56 18.50 7.88
CA CYS A 485 22.12 19.49 6.97
C CYS A 485 21.83 19.18 5.51
N LYS A 486 21.89 20.21 4.65
CA LYS A 486 21.78 20.04 3.20
C LYS A 486 22.93 19.17 2.68
N LYS A 487 22.59 18.14 1.92
CA LYS A 487 23.55 17.27 1.22
C LYS A 487 24.24 18.02 0.09
N GLU A 488 25.57 17.95 0.07
CA GLU A 488 26.40 18.38 -1.06
C GLU A 488 26.21 17.42 -2.23
N GLN A 489 25.89 17.96 -3.40
CA GLN A 489 25.50 17.17 -4.56
C GLN A 489 26.74 16.86 -5.41
N TYR A 490 27.18 15.59 -5.41
CA TYR A 490 28.22 15.08 -6.29
C TYR A 490 27.64 13.98 -7.18
N GLY A 491 27.50 14.25 -8.49
CA GLY A 491 27.06 13.27 -9.50
C GLY A 491 25.58 13.27 -9.86
N GLN A 492 25.18 12.32 -10.72
CA GLN A 492 23.79 12.09 -11.13
C GLN A 492 22.98 11.47 -9.99
N GLU A 493 21.78 11.99 -9.73
CA GLU A 493 20.90 11.43 -8.71
C GLU A 493 20.22 10.16 -9.19
N THR A 494 20.39 9.10 -8.42
CA THR A 494 19.67 7.85 -8.62
C THR A 494 18.20 8.00 -8.19
N PRO A 495 17.26 7.40 -8.92
CA PRO A 495 15.87 7.34 -8.50
C PRO A 495 15.74 6.62 -7.15
N TRP A 496 14.98 7.21 -6.23
CA TRP A 496 14.66 6.59 -4.96
C TRP A 496 13.34 5.84 -5.03
N ASN A 497 13.27 4.63 -4.48
CA ASN A 497 12.01 3.91 -4.36
C ASN A 497 11.45 4.10 -2.96
N ALA A 498 10.25 4.64 -2.86
CA ALA A 498 9.57 4.83 -1.59
C ALA A 498 9.09 3.47 -1.05
N PRO A 499 9.35 3.14 0.24
CA PRO A 499 8.93 1.87 0.82
C PRO A 499 7.41 1.81 1.09
N SER A 500 6.74 2.97 1.20
CA SER A 500 5.28 3.05 1.34
C SER A 500 4.72 4.33 0.66
N PRO A 501 3.39 4.45 0.50
CA PRO A 501 2.77 5.67 -0.02
C PRO A 501 3.10 6.90 0.83
N VAL A 502 3.16 6.75 2.14
CA VAL A 502 3.44 7.84 3.08
C VAL A 502 4.84 8.41 2.89
N TRP A 503 5.82 7.53 2.63
CA TRP A 503 7.17 7.94 2.28
C TRP A 503 7.25 8.66 0.93
N ALA A 504 6.43 8.28 -0.05
CA ALA A 504 6.31 9.00 -1.32
C ALA A 504 5.69 10.39 -1.12
N LEU A 505 4.67 10.54 -0.26
CA LEU A 505 4.11 11.83 0.15
C LEU A 505 5.16 12.70 0.84
N GLY A 506 5.93 12.13 1.76
CA GLY A 506 7.03 12.82 2.43
C GLY A 506 8.07 13.35 1.45
N LEU A 507 8.44 12.56 0.43
CA LEU A 507 9.41 13.00 -0.58
C LEU A 507 8.82 14.10 -1.46
N ALA A 508 7.54 14.00 -1.82
CA ALA A 508 6.82 15.04 -2.55
C ALA A 508 6.75 16.36 -1.77
N LEU A 509 6.57 16.29 -0.44
CA LEU A 509 6.59 17.45 0.44
C LEU A 509 8.00 18.06 0.54
N ALA A 510 9.03 17.25 0.76
CA ALA A 510 10.42 17.71 0.80
C ALA A 510 10.89 18.31 -0.54
N ALA A 511 10.40 17.79 -1.67
CA ALA A 511 10.68 18.34 -3.00
C ALA A 511 10.17 19.78 -3.21
N CYS A 512 9.24 20.26 -2.36
CA CYS A 512 8.84 21.67 -2.33
C CYS A 512 9.96 22.61 -1.86
N ALA A 513 10.90 22.12 -1.04
CA ALA A 513 12.08 22.88 -0.63
C ALA A 513 13.29 22.63 -1.55
N ARG A 514 13.40 21.43 -2.13
CA ARG A 514 14.45 21.07 -3.11
C ARG A 514 13.86 20.35 -4.31
N PRO A 515 13.47 21.08 -5.38
CA PRO A 515 12.89 20.49 -6.58
C PRO A 515 13.80 19.46 -7.28
N HIS A 516 13.22 18.78 -8.27
CA HIS A 516 13.86 17.75 -9.11
C HIS A 516 14.30 16.49 -8.36
N ARG A 517 13.61 16.11 -7.27
CA ARG A 517 13.80 14.80 -6.65
C ARG A 517 13.29 13.70 -7.59
N LYS A 518 13.92 12.52 -7.56
CA LYS A 518 13.60 11.40 -8.46
C LYS A 518 12.95 10.26 -7.69
N LEU A 519 11.70 9.92 -8.04
CA LEU A 519 10.95 8.80 -7.50
C LEU A 519 10.89 7.66 -8.54
N GLY A 520 11.34 6.47 -8.18
CA GLY A 520 11.41 5.30 -9.07
C GLY A 520 10.12 4.48 -9.14
N ASN A 521 9.24 4.59 -8.15
CA ASN A 521 8.00 3.81 -8.04
C ASN A 521 6.76 4.67 -7.73
N PRO A 522 6.39 5.66 -8.57
CA PRO A 522 5.21 6.51 -8.34
C PRO A 522 3.91 5.71 -8.19
N GLY A 523 3.84 4.48 -8.73
CA GLY A 523 2.69 3.59 -8.59
C GLY A 523 2.35 3.21 -7.15
N VAL A 524 3.28 3.32 -6.18
CA VAL A 524 3.00 3.04 -4.76
C VAL A 524 1.82 3.85 -4.23
N MET A 525 1.55 5.03 -4.80
CA MET A 525 0.44 5.87 -4.38
C MET A 525 -0.95 5.28 -4.64
N THR A 526 -1.11 4.22 -5.45
CA THR A 526 -2.43 3.59 -5.65
C THR A 526 -2.99 2.95 -4.38
N GLU A 527 -2.11 2.57 -3.43
CA GLU A 527 -2.50 2.03 -2.14
C GLU A 527 -3.16 3.08 -1.22
N LEU A 528 -2.79 4.36 -1.37
CA LEU A 528 -3.32 5.46 -0.55
C LEU A 528 -4.23 6.39 -1.36
N TYR A 529 -3.73 7.00 -2.44
CA TYR A 529 -4.51 7.90 -3.29
C TYR A 529 -4.07 7.88 -4.76
N PRO A 530 -4.78 7.14 -5.63
CA PRO A 530 -4.43 7.00 -7.04
C PRO A 530 -4.30 8.32 -7.81
N ALA A 531 -5.11 9.33 -7.47
CA ALA A 531 -5.11 10.63 -8.14
C ALA A 531 -4.09 11.63 -7.58
N PHE A 532 -3.27 11.24 -6.61
CA PHE A 532 -2.35 12.14 -5.91
C PHE A 532 -1.42 12.91 -6.88
N TRP A 533 -0.79 12.21 -7.83
CA TRP A 533 0.16 12.84 -8.73
C TRP A 533 -0.48 13.86 -9.68
N ALA A 534 -1.76 13.67 -10.05
CA ALA A 534 -2.50 14.65 -10.83
C ALA A 534 -2.75 15.93 -10.02
N LEU A 535 -3.11 15.80 -8.74
CA LEU A 535 -3.22 16.91 -7.80
C LEU A 535 -1.87 17.63 -7.64
N TYR A 536 -0.83 16.87 -7.32
CA TYR A 536 0.51 17.41 -7.03
C TYR A 536 1.12 18.16 -8.23
N ASN A 537 1.01 17.62 -9.43
CA ASN A 537 1.52 18.25 -10.64
C ASN A 537 0.73 19.52 -11.04
N SER A 538 -0.45 19.73 -10.45
CA SER A 538 -1.31 20.89 -10.70
C SER A 538 -1.14 21.99 -9.66
N LEU A 539 -0.21 21.84 -8.70
CA LEU A 539 0.17 22.90 -7.77
C LEU A 539 0.62 24.16 -8.54
N PRO A 540 0.45 25.38 -7.99
CA PRO A 540 -0.02 25.68 -6.63
C PRO A 540 -1.55 25.72 -6.46
N GLU A 541 -2.31 25.79 -7.55
CA GLU A 541 -3.78 25.92 -7.57
C GLU A 541 -4.38 24.74 -8.35
N PRO A 542 -4.43 23.53 -7.77
CA PRO A 542 -4.91 22.35 -8.48
C PRO A 542 -6.40 22.46 -8.76
N ALA A 543 -6.76 22.51 -10.04
CA ALA A 543 -8.14 22.39 -10.48
C ALA A 543 -8.54 20.91 -10.51
N LEU A 544 -8.83 20.31 -9.35
CA LEU A 544 -9.54 19.03 -9.33
C LEU A 544 -10.91 19.26 -9.97
N ARG A 545 -11.19 18.54 -11.07
CA ARG A 545 -12.43 18.67 -11.84
C ARG A 545 -13.62 18.78 -10.89
N ARG A 546 -14.23 19.97 -10.81
CA ARG A 546 -15.60 20.13 -10.31
C ARG A 546 -16.48 19.18 -11.13
N GLN A 547 -17.45 18.53 -10.49
CA GLN A 547 -18.44 17.69 -11.16
C GLN A 547 -18.84 18.32 -12.50
N PRO A 548 -18.90 17.56 -13.60
CA PRO A 548 -19.46 18.09 -14.83
C PRO A 548 -20.87 18.61 -14.51
N PRO A 549 -21.30 19.76 -15.09
CA PRO A 549 -22.65 20.24 -14.90
C PRO A 549 -23.65 19.13 -15.22
N PRO A 550 -24.81 19.07 -14.53
CA PRO A 550 -25.79 18.02 -14.77
C PRO A 550 -26.05 17.90 -16.27
N ALA A 551 -25.87 16.70 -16.80
CA ALA A 551 -26.06 16.44 -18.21
C ALA A 551 -27.44 16.96 -18.61
N ALA A 552 -27.49 17.86 -19.60
CA ALA A 552 -28.75 18.26 -20.19
C ALA A 552 -29.49 16.99 -20.62
N THR A 553 -30.77 16.92 -20.28
CA THR A 553 -31.65 15.79 -20.57
C THR A 553 -31.44 15.36 -22.03
N PRO A 554 -31.05 14.10 -22.31
CA PRO A 554 -30.73 13.70 -23.66
C PRO A 554 -31.98 13.83 -24.53
N GLU A 555 -31.92 14.69 -25.57
CA GLU A 555 -32.92 14.67 -26.63
C GLU A 555 -32.96 13.26 -27.25
N ALA A 556 -34.16 12.73 -27.41
CA ALA A 556 -34.38 11.39 -27.95
C ALA A 556 -33.70 11.23 -29.32
N PRO A 557 -33.02 10.10 -29.58
CA PRO A 557 -32.25 9.92 -30.80
C PRO A 557 -33.15 9.92 -32.04
N ARG A 558 -32.95 10.90 -32.94
CA ARG A 558 -33.54 10.89 -34.28
C ARG A 558 -32.99 9.70 -35.08
N ARG A 559 -33.84 8.70 -35.30
CA ARG A 559 -33.56 7.53 -36.16
C ARG A 559 -33.11 7.97 -37.56
N ARG A 560 -31.83 7.79 -37.89
CA ARG A 560 -31.34 7.81 -39.29
C ARG A 560 -31.41 6.38 -39.84
N ARG A 561 -32.23 6.17 -40.88
CA ARG A 561 -32.23 4.94 -41.68
C ARG A 561 -30.93 4.88 -42.48
N ILE A 562 -30.16 3.80 -42.31
CA ILE A 562 -29.02 3.47 -43.16
C ILE A 562 -29.54 2.48 -44.22
N HIS A 563 -29.39 2.82 -45.50
CA HIS A 563 -29.63 1.89 -46.62
C HIS A 563 -28.33 1.13 -46.90
N THR A 564 -28.31 -0.17 -46.62
CA THR A 564 -27.22 -1.08 -46.99
C THR A 564 -27.40 -1.58 -48.42
N ALA A 565 -26.45 -1.26 -49.30
CA ALA A 565 -26.33 -1.85 -50.63
C ALA A 565 -24.99 -2.60 -50.72
N SER A 566 -25.00 -3.87 -50.35
CA SER A 566 -24.05 -4.90 -50.81
C SER A 566 -24.46 -6.26 -50.25
N VAL A 567 -24.89 -7.15 -51.14
CA VAL A 567 -25.19 -8.55 -50.82
C VAL A 567 -23.87 -9.32 -50.87
N ALA A 568 -23.48 -9.94 -49.76
CA ALA A 568 -22.43 -10.95 -49.74
C ALA A 568 -23.10 -12.33 -49.83
N VAL A 569 -22.81 -13.05 -50.92
CA VAL A 569 -23.24 -14.44 -51.15
C VAL A 569 -22.36 -15.37 -50.30
N PRO A 570 -22.92 -16.29 -49.51
CA PRO A 570 -22.14 -17.30 -48.79
C PRO A 570 -21.62 -18.40 -49.73
N PRO A 571 -20.43 -18.98 -49.49
CA PRO A 571 -19.91 -20.09 -50.28
C PRO A 571 -20.64 -21.42 -49.97
N GLU A 572 -20.86 -22.24 -51.01
CA GLU A 572 -21.49 -23.57 -50.93
C GLU A 572 -20.54 -24.60 -50.29
N LEU A 573 -21.09 -25.43 -49.40
CA LEU A 573 -20.42 -26.59 -48.81
C LEU A 573 -20.62 -27.83 -49.71
N PRO A 574 -19.58 -28.65 -49.95
CA PRO A 574 -19.73 -29.89 -50.72
C PRO A 574 -20.52 -30.95 -49.93
N PRO A 575 -21.30 -31.80 -50.62
CA PRO A 575 -22.18 -32.78 -49.97
C PRO A 575 -21.43 -33.98 -49.39
N ASP A 576 -21.96 -34.46 -48.28
CA ASP A 576 -21.54 -35.68 -47.56
C ASP A 576 -21.63 -36.91 -48.48
N GLU A 577 -20.54 -37.67 -48.61
CA GLU A 577 -20.59 -39.06 -49.06
C GLU A 577 -20.60 -39.99 -47.85
N GLU A 578 -21.66 -40.80 -47.78
CA GLU A 578 -21.83 -41.93 -46.88
C GLU A 578 -20.65 -42.92 -47.00
N TRP A 579 -20.11 -43.37 -45.85
CA TRP A 579 -19.85 -44.75 -45.40
C TRP A 579 -18.92 -44.73 -44.18
#